data_AF-A0A2E3J8B9-F1
#
_entry.id   AF-A0A2E3J8B9-F1
#
_cell.length_a   1.000
_cell.length_b   1.000
_cell.length_c   1.000
_cell.angle_alpha   90.00
_cell.angle_beta   90.00
_cell.angle_gamma   90.00
#
_symmetry.space_group_name_H-M   'P 1'
#
loop_
_entity.id
_entity.type
_entity.pdbx_description
1 polymer ?
#
loop_
_entity_poly.entity_id
_entity_poly.type
_entity_poly.pdbx_seq_one_letter_code
_entity_poly.pdbx_strand_id
1 'polypeptide(L)'
;MSESQQLLFVYGTLRTAMRDPEYPMLDRHVEFVGMGSFQGKLYNLGPYPGAIPSPSEEDVLTGEVYLLEDPDHTLPILDDYEGHGYHREQLDVRLDTDEMIKAWIYLYDEPLKEENRILSGDYLNL
;
A
#
# COMPACT_ATOMS: atom_id res chain seq x y z
N MET A 1 -3.83 -21.54 8.25
CA MET A 1 -2.84 -20.45 8.41
C MET A 1 -3.57 -19.16 8.08
N SER A 2 -3.36 -18.08 8.82
CA SER A 2 -4.18 -16.87 8.71
C SER A 2 -3.74 -16.07 7.49
N GLU A 3 -4.53 -16.05 6.42
CA GLU A 3 -4.27 -15.31 5.16
C GLU A 3 -3.95 -13.82 5.41
N SER A 4 -4.45 -13.26 6.51
CA SER A 4 -4.16 -11.88 6.95
C SER A 4 -2.67 -11.56 7.11
N GLN A 5 -1.81 -12.55 7.42
CA GLN A 5 -0.37 -12.32 7.58
C GLN A 5 0.37 -12.15 6.25
N GLN A 6 -0.27 -12.53 5.15
CA GLN A 6 0.33 -12.63 3.83
C GLN A 6 -0.16 -11.54 2.86
N LEU A 7 -1.22 -10.80 3.19
CA LEU A 7 -1.76 -9.79 2.28
C LEU A 7 -1.02 -8.45 2.46
N LEU A 8 -0.70 -7.81 1.34
CA LEU A 8 -0.08 -6.49 1.25
C LEU A 8 -0.95 -5.61 0.35
N PHE A 9 -1.28 -4.42 0.84
CA PHE A 9 -1.96 -3.38 0.06
C PHE A 9 -0.98 -2.27 -0.32
N VAL A 10 -0.91 -1.97 -1.62
CA VAL A 10 0.01 -0.99 -2.20
C VAL A 10 -0.77 0.08 -2.97
N TYR A 11 -0.47 1.35 -2.71
CA TYR A 11 -1.26 2.49 -3.22
C TYR A 11 -0.44 3.48 -4.05
N GLY A 12 0.83 3.20 -4.30
CA GLY A 12 1.80 4.15 -4.83
C GLY A 12 2.79 3.56 -5.82
N THR A 13 4.06 3.97 -5.71
CA THR A 13 5.19 3.49 -6.52
C THR A 13 5.35 1.96 -6.45
N LEU A 14 5.01 1.34 -5.32
CA LEU A 14 4.96 -0.12 -5.19
C LEU A 14 4.00 -0.79 -6.18
N ARG A 15 2.91 -0.13 -6.62
CA ARG A 15 2.02 -0.71 -7.66
C ARG A 15 2.77 -0.93 -8.97
N THR A 16 3.66 0.00 -9.33
CA THR A 16 4.51 -0.14 -10.51
C THR A 16 5.58 -1.20 -10.29
N ALA A 17 6.25 -1.19 -9.14
CA ALA A 17 7.30 -2.17 -8.81
C ALA A 17 6.76 -3.62 -8.77
N MET A 18 5.53 -3.82 -8.26
CA MET A 18 4.86 -5.12 -8.25
C MET A 18 4.51 -5.65 -9.65
N ARG A 19 4.42 -4.76 -10.64
CA ARG A 19 4.11 -5.11 -12.03
C ARG A 19 5.36 -5.20 -12.91
N ASP A 20 6.52 -4.77 -12.42
CA ASP A 20 7.76 -4.70 -13.17
C ASP A 20 8.58 -5.98 -12.99
N PRO A 21 8.74 -6.83 -14.03
CA PRO A 21 9.56 -8.03 -13.97
C PRO A 21 11.05 -7.74 -13.77
N GLU A 22 11.50 -6.52 -14.05
CA GLU A 22 12.90 -6.13 -13.84
C GLU A 22 13.21 -5.81 -12.37
N TYR A 23 12.19 -5.77 -11.48
CA TYR A 23 12.39 -5.71 -10.03
C TYR A 23 12.69 -7.11 -9.48
N PRO A 24 13.97 -7.48 -9.27
CA PRO A 24 14.36 -8.86 -8.99
C PRO A 24 13.89 -9.35 -7.62
N MET A 25 13.38 -8.44 -6.80
CA MET A 25 13.03 -8.67 -5.41
C MET A 25 11.64 -9.30 -5.24
N LEU A 26 10.80 -9.22 -6.27
CA LEU A 26 9.40 -9.70 -6.25
C LEU A 26 9.17 -10.92 -7.15
N ASP A 27 10.21 -11.35 -7.86
CA ASP A 27 10.13 -12.05 -9.15
C ASP A 27 9.46 -13.44 -9.11
N ARG A 28 9.03 -13.98 -7.95
CA ARG A 28 8.43 -15.34 -7.87
C ARG A 28 7.40 -15.63 -6.78
N HIS A 29 7.05 -14.71 -5.87
CA HIS A 29 6.29 -15.07 -4.65
C HIS A 29 5.18 -14.08 -4.30
N VAL A 30 4.62 -13.38 -5.29
CA VAL A 30 3.48 -12.48 -5.09
C VAL A 30 2.37 -12.77 -6.10
N GLU A 31 1.14 -12.86 -5.61
CA GLU A 31 -0.06 -13.08 -6.43
C GLU A 31 -0.98 -11.86 -6.33
N PHE A 32 -1.41 -11.33 -7.48
CA PHE A 32 -2.38 -10.24 -7.51
C PHE A 32 -3.77 -10.75 -7.10
N VAL A 33 -4.30 -10.25 -5.98
CA VAL A 33 -5.63 -10.63 -5.45
C VAL A 33 -6.72 -9.76 -6.07
N GLY A 34 -6.47 -8.45 -6.18
CA GLY A 34 -7.46 -7.52 -6.71
C GLY A 34 -7.17 -6.06 -6.38
N MET A 35 -8.07 -5.20 -6.82
CA MET A 35 -8.10 -3.80 -6.38
C MET A 35 -8.74 -3.69 -5.00
N GLY A 36 -8.31 -2.69 -4.23
CA GLY A 36 -8.86 -2.42 -2.92
C GLY A 36 -8.83 -0.93 -2.57
N SER A 37 -9.48 -0.62 -1.45
CA SER A 37 -9.58 0.72 -0.91
C SER A 37 -9.28 0.73 0.59
N PHE A 38 -8.56 1.76 1.02
CA PHE A 38 -8.21 2.00 2.42
C PHE A 38 -8.72 3.37 2.85
N GLN A 39 -9.22 3.46 4.09
CA GLN A 39 -9.71 4.71 4.66
C GLN A 39 -8.53 5.56 5.15
N GLY A 40 -8.06 6.45 4.29
CA GLY A 40 -6.86 7.22 4.53
C GLY A 40 -6.72 8.39 3.55
N LYS A 41 -5.78 9.27 3.90
CA LYS A 41 -5.38 10.37 3.04
C LYS A 41 -4.09 10.02 2.32
N LEU A 42 -4.02 10.44 1.07
CA LEU A 42 -2.87 10.23 0.19
C LEU A 42 -2.20 11.57 -0.12
N TYR A 43 -0.87 11.62 -0.09
CA TYR A 43 -0.08 12.81 -0.29
C TYR A 43 1.02 12.56 -1.32
N ASN A 44 1.29 13.57 -2.15
CA ASN A 44 2.42 13.57 -3.07
C ASN A 44 3.68 14.12 -2.37
N LEU A 45 4.68 13.28 -2.13
CA LEU A 45 5.96 13.71 -1.51
C LEU A 45 7.03 14.02 -2.55
N GLY A 46 6.66 14.02 -3.84
CA GLY A 46 7.56 14.18 -4.98
C GLY A 46 7.87 12.84 -5.62
N PRO A 47 9.00 12.18 -5.30
CA PRO A 47 9.38 10.92 -5.92
C PRO A 47 8.56 9.72 -5.44
N TYR A 48 7.81 9.85 -4.34
CA TYR A 48 7.00 8.79 -3.74
C TYR A 48 5.75 9.38 -3.06
N PRO A 49 4.68 8.59 -2.87
CA PRO A 49 3.52 9.00 -2.11
C PRO A 49 3.61 8.60 -0.64
N GLY A 50 2.93 9.37 0.23
CA GLY A 50 2.71 9.00 1.63
C GLY A 50 1.22 8.83 1.93
N ALA A 51 0.85 7.76 2.64
CA ALA A 51 -0.50 7.58 3.17
C ALA A 51 -0.52 7.68 4.69
N ILE A 52 -1.63 8.22 5.22
CA ILE A 52 -1.95 8.19 6.65
C ILE A 52 -3.40 7.76 6.87
N PRO A 53 -3.74 7.11 8.00
CA PRO A 53 -5.12 6.80 8.34
C PRO A 53 -5.96 8.07 8.51
N SER A 54 -7.24 8.00 8.17
CA SER A 54 -8.20 9.09 8.39
C SER A 54 -9.46 8.61 9.12
N PRO A 55 -10.01 9.40 10.06
CA PRO A 55 -11.30 9.09 10.65
C PRO A 55 -12.49 9.42 9.74
N SER A 56 -12.27 10.10 8.60
CA SER A 56 -13.32 10.47 7.65
C SER A 56 -13.58 9.35 6.64
N GLU A 57 -14.83 8.94 6.48
CA GLU A 57 -15.25 7.97 5.43
C GLU A 57 -15.11 8.55 4.01
N GLU A 58 -15.01 9.88 3.87
CA GLU A 58 -14.78 10.54 2.58
C GLU A 58 -13.32 10.43 2.13
N ASP A 59 -12.41 10.14 3.05
CA ASP A 59 -10.99 10.01 2.76
C ASP A 59 -10.68 8.55 2.41
N VAL A 60 -10.68 8.25 1.12
CA VAL A 60 -10.42 6.91 0.60
C VAL A 60 -9.28 6.96 -0.38
N LEU A 61 -8.33 6.04 -0.24
CA LEU A 61 -7.27 5.82 -1.20
C LEU A 61 -7.38 4.45 -1.85
N THR A 62 -7.09 4.41 -3.15
CA THR A 62 -7.24 3.23 -4.01
C THR A 62 -5.87 2.61 -4.25
N GLY A 63 -5.83 1.28 -4.20
CA GLY A 63 -4.61 0.53 -4.40
C GLY A 63 -4.88 -0.89 -4.86
N GLU A 64 -3.82 -1.68 -4.82
CA GLU A 64 -3.80 -3.08 -5.24
C GLU A 64 -3.46 -3.96 -4.04
N VAL A 65 -4.07 -5.13 -3.98
CA VAL A 65 -3.83 -6.14 -2.97
C VAL A 65 -3.07 -7.30 -3.59
N TYR A 66 -1.98 -7.68 -2.94
CA TYR A 66 -1.16 -8.82 -3.31
C TYR A 66 -1.08 -9.80 -2.16
N LEU A 67 -1.13 -11.10 -2.48
CA LEU A 67 -0.81 -12.18 -1.56
C LEU A 67 0.69 -12.49 -1.67
N LEU A 68 1.38 -12.43 -0.55
CA LEU A 68 2.79 -12.75 -0.42
C LEU A 68 2.92 -14.23 -0.02
N GLU A 69 3.58 -15.05 -0.83
CA GLU A 69 3.81 -16.46 -0.51
C GLU A 69 4.79 -16.62 0.67
N ASP A 70 5.78 -15.72 0.77
CA ASP A 70 6.77 -15.67 1.85
C ASP A 70 6.89 -14.25 2.44
N PRO A 71 5.93 -13.81 3.28
CA PRO A 71 5.93 -12.47 3.85
C PRO A 71 7.14 -12.21 4.76
N ASP A 72 7.68 -13.24 5.42
CA ASP A 72 8.84 -13.13 6.29
C ASP A 72 10.12 -12.79 5.50
N HIS A 73 10.18 -13.18 4.23
CA HIS A 73 11.25 -12.79 3.32
C HIS A 73 10.96 -11.48 2.57
N THR A 74 9.73 -11.32 2.05
CA THR A 74 9.38 -10.18 1.19
C THR A 74 9.23 -8.88 1.96
N LEU A 75 8.59 -8.89 3.13
CA LEU A 75 8.32 -7.65 3.85
C LEU A 75 9.60 -6.92 4.34
N PRO A 76 10.64 -7.60 4.86
CA PRO A 76 11.91 -6.92 5.21
C PRO A 76 12.61 -6.27 4.01
N ILE A 77 12.47 -6.84 2.81
CA ILE A 77 13.01 -6.25 1.59
C ILE A 77 12.24 -4.97 1.23
N LEU A 78 10.92 -5.00 1.36
CA LEU A 78 10.07 -3.83 1.14
C LEU A 78 10.31 -2.75 2.19
N ASP A 79 10.61 -3.13 3.45
CA ASP A 79 11.00 -2.17 4.49
C ASP A 79 12.29 -1.41 4.11
N ASP A 80 13.29 -2.11 3.57
CA ASP A 80 14.54 -1.49 3.10
C ASP A 80 14.31 -0.61 1.86
N TYR A 81 13.39 -1.03 0.98
CA TYR A 81 13.03 -0.29 -0.23
C TYR A 81 12.31 1.03 0.06
N GLU A 82 11.28 1.02 0.91
CA GLU A 82 10.56 2.23 1.32
C GLU A 82 11.46 3.15 2.16
N GLY A 83 12.36 2.56 2.94
CA GLY A 83 13.39 3.27 3.67
C GLY A 83 12.87 4.04 4.88
N HIS A 84 13.58 5.09 5.26
CA HIS A 84 13.29 5.86 6.47
C HIS A 84 12.06 6.76 6.29
N GLY A 85 11.17 6.76 7.28
CA GLY A 85 9.96 7.59 7.30
C GLY A 85 8.65 6.83 7.06
N TYR A 86 8.73 5.52 6.84
CA TYR A 86 7.58 4.63 6.76
C TYR A 86 7.61 3.56 7.83
N HIS A 87 6.43 3.14 8.27
CA HIS A 87 6.24 1.88 8.99
C HIS A 87 5.11 1.09 8.31
N ARG A 88 5.11 -0.23 8.51
CA ARG A 88 3.98 -1.07 8.08
C ARG A 88 3.05 -1.37 9.24
N GLU A 89 1.75 -1.32 8.98
CA GLU A 89 0.69 -1.71 9.92
C GLU A 89 -0.33 -2.62 9.23
N GLN A 90 -0.93 -3.57 9.95
CA GLN A 90 -2.05 -4.36 9.44
C GLN A 90 -3.36 -3.62 9.65
N LEU A 91 -3.96 -3.17 8.56
CA LEU A 91 -5.20 -2.41 8.59
C LEU A 91 -6.27 -3.07 7.72
N ASP A 92 -7.51 -2.65 7.96
CA ASP A 92 -8.65 -3.14 7.20
C ASP A 92 -8.68 -2.46 5.83
N VAL A 93 -8.74 -3.28 4.78
CA VAL A 93 -8.83 -2.88 3.38
C VAL A 93 -10.11 -3.49 2.81
N ARG A 94 -10.88 -2.69 2.08
CA ARG A 94 -12.07 -3.15 1.37
C ARG A 94 -11.72 -3.48 -0.07
N LEU A 95 -11.85 -4.74 -0.46
CA LEU A 95 -11.71 -5.18 -1.85
C LEU A 95 -12.87 -4.67 -2.71
N ASP A 96 -12.69 -4.62 -4.03
CA ASP A 96 -13.77 -4.29 -4.98
C ASP A 96 -14.96 -5.26 -4.93
N THR A 97 -14.76 -6.45 -4.34
CA THR A 97 -15.82 -7.42 -4.04
C THR A 97 -16.68 -7.05 -2.83
N ASP A 98 -16.40 -5.91 -2.20
CA ASP A 98 -16.97 -5.42 -0.93
C ASP A 98 -16.54 -6.26 0.30
N GLU A 99 -15.56 -7.16 0.13
CA GLU A 99 -14.99 -7.94 1.21
C GLU A 99 -13.97 -7.12 2.03
N MET A 100 -14.09 -7.19 3.35
CA MET A 100 -13.12 -6.59 4.27
C MET A 100 -12.02 -7.59 4.60
N ILE A 101 -10.79 -7.24 4.28
CA ILE A 101 -9.59 -8.04 4.57
C ILE A 101 -8.63 -7.27 5.46
N LYS A 102 -7.72 -7.98 6.14
CA LYS A 102 -6.55 -7.37 6.80
C LYS A 102 -5.33 -7.51 5.92
N ALA A 103 -4.67 -6.40 5.62
CA ALA A 103 -3.45 -6.37 4.82
C ALA A 103 -2.41 -5.44 5.45
N TRP A 104 -1.13 -5.72 5.20
CA TRP A 104 -0.05 -4.80 5.49
C TRP A 104 -0.17 -3.56 4.61
N ILE A 105 0.03 -2.39 5.20
CA ILE A 105 0.07 -1.09 4.51
C ILE A 105 1.27 -0.31 5.03
N TYR A 106 2.07 0.27 4.13
CA TYR A 106 3.12 1.21 4.50
C TYR A 106 2.50 2.59 4.75
N LEU A 107 2.67 3.15 5.93
CA LEU A 107 2.18 4.47 6.32
C LEU A 107 3.34 5.43 6.55
N TYR A 108 3.12 6.70 6.25
CA TYR A 108 4.15 7.73 6.39
C TYR A 108 4.13 8.36 7.79
N ASP A 109 5.31 8.46 8.41
CA ASP A 109 5.47 8.91 9.80
C ASP A 109 5.86 10.38 9.94
N GLU A 110 6.30 11.04 8.88
CA GLU A 110 6.76 12.43 8.98
C GLU A 110 5.63 13.45 8.75
N PRO A 111 5.81 14.70 9.20
CA PRO A 111 4.82 15.75 9.01
C PRO A 111 4.48 16.00 7.53
N LEU A 112 3.18 15.96 7.24
CA LEU A 112 2.62 16.19 5.91
C LEU A 112 2.05 17.60 5.79
N LYS A 113 2.15 18.17 4.60
CA LYS A 113 1.50 19.44 4.25
C LYS A 113 0.22 19.16 3.49
N GLU A 114 -0.90 19.73 3.94
CA GLU A 114 -2.21 19.53 3.29
C GLU A 114 -2.24 20.03 1.85
N GLU A 115 -1.38 20.99 1.49
CA GLU A 115 -1.20 21.47 0.11
C GLU A 115 -0.74 20.38 -0.87
N ASN A 116 -0.14 19.29 -0.39
CA ASN A 116 0.35 18.18 -1.20
C ASN A 116 -0.64 17.01 -1.27
N ARG A 117 -1.85 17.17 -0.73
CA ARG A 117 -2.84 16.11 -0.68
C ARG A 117 -3.36 15.77 -2.09
N ILE A 118 -3.42 14.46 -2.37
CA ILE A 118 -4.04 13.90 -3.56
C ILE A 118 -5.51 13.61 -3.24
N LEU A 119 -6.41 14.51 -3.65
CA LEU A 119 -7.84 14.40 -3.34
C LEU A 119 -8.54 13.25 -4.06
N SER A 120 -7.99 12.78 -5.18
CA SER A 120 -8.53 11.61 -5.89
C SER A 120 -8.33 10.31 -5.12
N GLY A 121 -7.36 10.26 -4.19
CA GLY A 121 -6.98 9.03 -3.50
C GLY A 121 -6.28 8.00 -4.38
N ASP A 122 -5.99 8.28 -5.64
CA ASP A 122 -5.31 7.36 -6.56
C ASP A 122 -4.01 8.00 -7.07
N TYR A 123 -2.87 7.47 -6.62
CA TYR A 123 -1.56 7.98 -6.99
C TYR A 123 -1.26 7.87 -8.49
N LEU A 124 -1.84 6.89 -9.19
CA LEU A 124 -1.62 6.73 -10.63
C LEU A 124 -2.54 7.65 -11.46
N ASN A 125 -3.45 8.36 -10.81
CA ASN A 125 -4.42 9.27 -11.41
C ASN A 125 -4.30 10.66 -10.77
N LEU A 126 -3.10 11.25 -10.93
CA LEU A 126 -2.74 12.61 -10.53
C LEU A 126 -3.29 13.67 -11.49
#